data_AF-A0A1I0KQB2-F1
#
_entry.id   AF-A0A1I0KQB2-F1
#
_cell.length_a   1.000
_cell.length_b   1.000
_cell.length_c   1.000
_cell.angle_alpha   90.00
_cell.angle_beta   90.00
_cell.angle_gamma   90.00
#
_symmetry.space_group_name_H-M   'P 1'
#
loop_
_entity.id
_entity.type
_entity.pdbx_description
1 polymer ?
#
loop_
_entity_poly.entity_id
_entity_poly.type
_entity_poly.pdbx_seq_one_letter_code
_entity_poly.pdbx_strand_id
1 'polypeptide(L)'
;MSSDLGNLLASRRQELGLNQRVIADHLGLSQSAISDFEQGKRLPTHAQMIKLTEILKIRLGQLYDRSPNDRDESDSDDVERAIAESKLDRKQQDALLMFYGCLRQRDSIGNVAWLRYRLPAERDEAQSPS
;
A
#
# COMPACT_ATOMS: atom_id res chain seq x y z
N MET A 1 -11.05 8.93 -2.12
CA MET A 1 -10.56 7.56 -1.92
C MET A 1 -9.75 7.19 -3.15
N SER A 2 -8.42 7.31 -3.06
CA SER A 2 -7.54 6.91 -4.17
C SER A 2 -7.36 5.40 -4.09
N SER A 3 -7.52 4.70 -5.21
CA SER A 3 -7.18 3.27 -5.26
C SER A 3 -5.66 3.12 -5.30
N ASP A 4 -5.08 2.22 -4.49
CA ASP A 4 -3.64 1.92 -4.46
C ASP A 4 -3.07 1.69 -5.88
N LEU A 5 -3.85 1.02 -6.73
CA LEU A 5 -3.57 0.81 -8.15
C LEU A 5 -3.41 2.12 -8.93
N GLY A 6 -4.35 3.05 -8.80
CA GLY A 6 -4.35 4.32 -9.50
C GLY A 6 -3.13 5.19 -9.15
N ASN A 7 -2.77 5.23 -7.87
CA ASN A 7 -1.55 5.89 -7.39
C ASN A 7 -0.30 5.26 -8.01
N LEU A 8 -0.20 3.92 -7.98
CA LEU A 8 0.94 3.20 -8.57
C LEU A 8 1.09 3.51 -10.07
N LEU A 9 -0.01 3.47 -10.83
CA LEU A 9 0.01 3.81 -12.26
C LEU A 9 0.51 5.25 -12.49
N ALA A 10 0.00 6.21 -11.70
CA ALA A 10 0.37 7.62 -11.81
C ALA A 10 1.85 7.84 -11.46
N SER A 11 2.33 7.28 -10.35
CA SER A 11 3.72 7.41 -9.90
C SER A 11 4.69 6.83 -10.92
N ARG A 12 4.42 5.62 -11.43
CA ARG A 12 5.27 4.99 -12.44
C ARG A 12 5.28 5.74 -13.77
N ARG A 13 4.14 6.28 -14.18
CA ARG A 13 4.06 7.15 -15.35
C ARG A 13 4.96 8.38 -15.18
N GLN A 14 4.93 9.02 -14.01
CA GLN A 14 5.75 10.20 -13.71
C GLN A 14 7.24 9.88 -13.65
N GLU A 15 7.63 8.76 -13.04
CA GLU A 15 9.03 8.28 -13.01
C GLU A 15 9.61 8.08 -14.42
N LEU A 16 8.78 7.61 -15.36
CA LEU A 16 9.15 7.42 -16.76
C LEU A 16 9.06 8.70 -17.59
N GLY A 17 8.67 9.84 -17.00
CA GLY A 17 8.51 11.11 -17.70
C GLY A 17 7.38 11.11 -18.74
N LEU A 18 6.40 10.20 -18.61
CA LEU A 18 5.32 10.04 -19.57
C LEU A 18 4.13 10.94 -19.23
N ASN A 19 3.48 11.49 -20.26
CA ASN A 19 2.18 12.14 -20.11
C ASN A 19 1.06 11.10 -20.26
N GLN A 20 -0.07 11.29 -19.56
CA GLN A 20 -1.30 10.50 -19.71
C GLN A 20 -1.72 10.36 -21.19
N ARG A 21 -1.53 11.40 -22.00
CA ARG A 21 -1.84 11.37 -23.44
C ARG A 21 -1.05 10.29 -24.18
N VAL A 22 0.24 10.14 -23.87
CA VAL A 22 1.13 9.14 -24.49
C VAL A 22 0.63 7.73 -24.20
N ILE A 23 0.28 7.44 -22.94
CA ILE A 23 -0.28 6.15 -22.55
C ILE A 23 -1.63 5.90 -23.24
N ALA A 24 -2.49 6.93 -23.29
CA ALA A 24 -3.79 6.84 -23.93
C ALA A 24 -3.66 6.47 -25.42
N ASP A 25 -2.70 7.06 -26.13
CA ASP A 25 -2.43 6.76 -27.54
C ASP A 25 -1.98 5.31 -27.75
N HIS A 26 -1.13 4.78 -26.85
CA HIS A 26 -0.70 3.37 -26.91
C HIS A 26 -1.84 2.38 -26.63
N LEU A 27 -2.82 2.78 -25.81
CA LEU A 27 -3.99 1.96 -25.48
C LEU A 27 -5.17 2.16 -26.45
N GLY A 28 -5.13 3.16 -27.33
CA GLY A 28 -6.28 3.56 -28.16
C GLY A 28 -7.44 4.11 -27.33
N LEU A 29 -7.14 4.81 -26.24
CA LEU A 29 -8.13 5.39 -25.30
C LEU A 29 -8.04 6.92 -25.29
N SER A 30 -9.01 7.57 -24.63
CA SER A 30 -8.93 9.01 -24.34
C SER A 30 -7.99 9.28 -23.16
N GLN A 31 -7.40 10.48 -23.11
CA GLN A 31 -6.62 10.91 -21.94
C GLN A 31 -7.46 10.86 -20.65
N SER A 32 -8.75 11.23 -20.73
CA SER A 32 -9.67 11.16 -19.59
C SER A 32 -9.78 9.75 -19.03
N ALA A 33 -9.75 8.71 -19.88
CA ALA A 33 -9.80 7.33 -19.41
C ALA A 33 -8.57 6.97 -18.55
N ILE A 34 -7.37 7.45 -18.93
CA ILE A 34 -6.15 7.27 -18.13
C ILE A 34 -6.25 8.04 -16.81
N SER A 35 -6.78 9.27 -16.84
CA SER A 35 -7.03 10.03 -15.61
C SER A 35 -8.03 9.32 -14.68
N ASP A 36 -9.08 8.70 -15.22
CA ASP A 36 -10.06 7.96 -14.43
C ASP A 36 -9.43 6.70 -13.79
N PHE A 37 -8.50 6.05 -14.49
CA PHE A 37 -7.73 4.93 -13.95
C PHE A 37 -6.82 5.39 -12.80
N GLU A 38 -6.05 6.46 -13.01
CA GLU A 38 -5.13 7.01 -12.00
C GLU A 38 -5.85 7.53 -10.76
N GLN A 39 -7.07 8.04 -10.91
CA GLN A 39 -7.90 8.50 -9.79
C GLN A 39 -8.72 7.39 -9.13
N GLY A 40 -8.66 6.15 -9.64
CA GLY A 40 -9.46 5.03 -9.15
C GLY A 40 -10.97 5.13 -9.43
N LYS A 41 -11.39 6.06 -10.30
CA LYS A 41 -12.80 6.22 -10.70
C LYS A 41 -13.28 5.10 -11.61
N ARG A 42 -12.35 4.50 -12.36
CA ARG A 42 -12.61 3.40 -13.27
C ARG A 42 -11.47 2.39 -13.22
N LEU A 43 -11.81 1.10 -13.22
CA LEU A 43 -10.81 0.05 -13.32
C LEU A 43 -10.48 -0.27 -14.79
N PRO A 44 -9.19 -0.46 -15.14
CA PRO A 44 -8.81 -1.01 -16.43
C PRO A 44 -9.32 -2.44 -16.57
N THR A 45 -9.66 -2.85 -17.79
CA THR A 45 -9.92 -4.26 -18.08
C THR A 45 -8.63 -5.09 -17.98
N HIS A 46 -8.74 -6.41 -17.89
CA HIS A 46 -7.57 -7.30 -17.84
C HIS A 46 -6.59 -7.06 -19.01
N ALA A 47 -7.11 -6.93 -20.23
CA ALA A 47 -6.29 -6.66 -21.41
C ALA A 47 -5.62 -5.27 -21.37
N GLN A 48 -6.33 -4.25 -20.85
CA GLN A 48 -5.75 -2.91 -20.66
C GLN A 48 -4.67 -2.92 -19.58
N MET A 49 -4.88 -3.69 -18.52
CA MET A 49 -3.91 -3.85 -17.43
C MET A 49 -2.59 -4.45 -17.93
N ILE A 50 -2.65 -5.52 -18.73
CA ILE A 50 -1.44 -6.12 -19.32
C ILE A 50 -0.66 -5.07 -20.11
N LYS A 51 -1.32 -4.31 -20.99
CA LYS A 51 -0.67 -3.25 -21.76
C LYS A 51 -0.08 -2.14 -20.89
N LEU A 52 -0.81 -1.73 -19.84
CA LEU A 52 -0.31 -0.74 -18.88
C LEU A 52 0.96 -1.24 -18.20
N THR A 53 1.00 -2.51 -17.78
CA THR A 53 2.19 -3.08 -17.14
C THR A 53 3.40 -3.14 -18.06
N GLU A 54 3.18 -3.39 -19.36
CA GLU A 54 4.25 -3.35 -20.37
C GLU A 54 4.79 -1.92 -20.57
N ILE A 55 3.91 -0.94 -20.77
CA ILE A 55 4.29 0.47 -21.00
C ILE A 55 4.99 1.05 -19.78
N LEU A 56 4.46 0.78 -18.59
CA LEU A 56 4.95 1.31 -17.33
C LEU A 56 6.10 0.48 -16.73
N LYS A 57 6.48 -0.63 -17.40
CA LYS A 57 7.52 -1.56 -16.93
C LYS A 57 7.28 -2.06 -15.50
N ILE A 58 6.01 -2.27 -15.15
CA ILE A 58 5.58 -2.77 -13.84
C ILE A 58 5.46 -4.29 -13.93
N ARG A 59 6.00 -5.01 -12.94
CA ARG A 59 5.68 -6.44 -12.81
C ARG A 59 4.29 -6.58 -12.21
N LEU A 60 3.43 -7.44 -12.77
CA LEU A 60 2.09 -7.71 -12.26
C LEU A 60 2.05 -7.96 -10.74
N GLY A 61 3.06 -8.61 -10.16
CA GLY A 61 3.20 -8.79 -8.71
C GLY A 61 3.21 -7.48 -7.91
N GLN A 62 3.81 -6.41 -8.44
CA GLN A 62 3.83 -5.09 -7.79
C GLN A 62 2.46 -4.39 -7.77
N LEU A 63 1.48 -4.87 -8.56
CA LEU A 63 0.09 -4.38 -8.49
C LEU A 63 -0.67 -4.96 -7.29
N TYR A 64 -0.16 -6.06 -6.72
CA TYR A 64 -0.76 -6.78 -5.60
C TYR A 64 0.10 -6.73 -4.33
N ASP A 65 1.36 -6.34 -4.47
CA ASP A 65 2.32 -6.16 -3.37
C ASP A 65 2.08 -4.77 -2.76
N ARG A 66 1.14 -4.68 -1.82
CA ARG A 66 1.05 -3.50 -0.94
C ARG A 66 2.42 -3.25 -0.36
N SER A 67 2.97 -2.06 -0.57
CA SER A 67 4.21 -1.68 0.10
C SER A 67 4.00 -1.81 1.61
N PRO A 68 4.98 -2.28 2.40
CA PRO A 68 4.92 -2.21 3.86
C PRO A 68 4.61 -0.80 4.38
N ASN A 69 4.88 0.22 3.56
CA ASN A 69 4.66 1.63 3.82
C ASN A 69 3.20 2.10 3.63
N ASP A 70 2.34 1.27 3.03
CA ASP A 70 0.91 1.57 2.80
C ASP A 70 0.02 1.01 3.92
N ARG A 71 0.60 0.30 4.89
CA ARG A 71 -0.17 -0.29 5.98
C ARG A 71 -0.50 0.75 7.04
N ASP A 72 -1.76 0.80 7.44
CA ASP A 72 -2.27 1.75 8.42
C ASP A 72 -3.06 1.05 9.53
N GLU A 73 -3.66 1.83 10.43
CA GLU A 73 -4.42 1.32 11.57
C GLU A 73 -5.52 0.32 11.19
N SER A 74 -6.14 0.51 10.02
CA SER A 74 -7.24 -0.34 9.53
C SER A 74 -6.80 -1.75 9.13
N ASP A 75 -5.50 -1.96 8.88
CA ASP A 75 -4.97 -3.27 8.50
C ASP A 75 -4.76 -4.20 9.71
N SER A 76 -4.69 -3.64 10.92
CA SER A 76 -4.52 -4.39 12.16
C SER A 76 -5.85 -4.62 12.88
N ASP A 77 -6.09 -5.83 13.38
CA ASP A 77 -7.20 -6.06 14.32
C ASP A 77 -6.79 -5.91 15.79
N ASP A 78 -7.77 -5.98 16.69
CA ASP A 78 -7.53 -5.76 18.13
C ASP A 78 -6.55 -6.78 18.73
N VAL A 79 -6.51 -8.02 18.21
CA VAL A 79 -5.60 -9.07 18.67
C VAL A 79 -4.18 -8.76 18.22
N GLU A 80 -4.00 -8.36 16.96
CA GLU A 80 -2.72 -7.92 16.42
C GLU A 80 -2.15 -6.74 17.19
N ARG A 81 -2.98 -5.73 17.49
CA ARG A 81 -2.58 -4.56 18.29
C ARG A 81 -2.19 -4.97 19.71
N ALA A 82 -3.01 -5.80 20.36
CA ALA A 82 -2.72 -6.29 21.71
C ALA A 82 -1.40 -7.07 21.78
N ILE A 83 -1.07 -7.88 20.77
CA ILE A 83 0.21 -8.59 20.71
C ILE A 83 1.37 -7.59 20.50
N ALA A 84 1.22 -6.64 19.57
CA ALA A 84 2.26 -5.66 19.24
C ALA A 84 2.57 -4.68 20.38
N GLU A 85 1.58 -4.33 21.19
CA GLU A 85 1.71 -3.40 22.34
C GLU A 85 1.97 -4.11 23.67
N SER A 86 2.01 -5.45 23.67
CA SER A 86 2.28 -6.24 24.87
C SER A 86 3.68 -5.99 25.43
N LYS A 87 3.87 -6.32 26.72
CA LYS A 87 5.18 -6.23 27.39
C LYS A 87 6.21 -7.27 26.91
N LEU A 88 5.86 -8.11 25.92
CA LEU A 88 6.74 -9.13 25.37
C LEU A 88 7.86 -8.50 24.55
N ASP A 89 8.98 -9.21 24.43
CA ASP A 89 10.06 -8.76 23.56
C ASP A 89 9.69 -8.91 22.07
N ARG A 90 10.48 -8.29 21.21
CA ARG A 90 10.21 -8.27 19.78
C ARG A 90 10.12 -9.66 19.15
N LYS A 91 10.99 -10.59 19.56
CA LYS A 91 11.00 -11.95 19.00
C LYS A 91 9.75 -12.71 19.43
N GLN A 92 9.33 -12.54 20.68
CA GLN A 92 8.10 -13.15 21.22
C GLN A 92 6.86 -12.60 20.53
N GLN A 93 6.77 -11.28 20.34
CA GLN A 93 5.68 -10.64 19.60
C GLN A 93 5.62 -11.13 18.15
N ASP A 94 6.76 -11.16 17.44
CA ASP A 94 6.83 -11.61 16.05
C ASP A 94 6.43 -13.09 15.90
N ALA A 95 6.84 -13.95 16.83
CA ALA A 95 6.42 -15.35 16.84
C ALA A 95 4.90 -15.49 17.01
N LEU A 96 4.30 -14.75 17.94
CA LEU A 96 2.85 -14.78 18.15
C LEU A 96 2.08 -14.23 16.94
N LEU A 97 2.53 -13.12 16.36
CA LEU A 97 1.95 -12.55 15.15
C LEU A 97 2.09 -13.51 13.97
N MET A 98 3.22 -14.21 13.82
CA MET A 98 3.40 -15.22 12.79
C MET A 98 2.36 -16.34 12.92
N PHE A 99 2.18 -16.91 14.12
CA PHE A 99 1.19 -17.97 14.34
C PHE A 99 -0.25 -17.48 14.15
N TYR A 100 -0.58 -16.29 14.67
CA TYR A 100 -1.90 -15.69 14.49
C TYR A 100 -2.20 -15.40 13.02
N GLY A 101 -1.24 -14.84 12.29
CA GLY A 101 -1.34 -14.58 10.86
C GLY A 101 -1.53 -15.85 10.04
N CYS A 102 -0.86 -16.94 10.42
CA CYS A 102 -1.09 -18.25 9.82
C CYS A 102 -2.54 -18.74 9.99
N LEU A 103 -3.13 -18.58 11.18
CA LEU A 103 -4.53 -18.96 11.45
C LEU A 103 -5.52 -18.08 10.68
N ARG A 104 -5.19 -16.80 10.51
CA ARG A 104 -6.02 -15.81 9.80
C ARG A 104 -5.74 -15.74 8.30
N GLN A 105 -4.77 -16.51 7.81
CA GLN A 105 -4.27 -16.51 6.43
C GLN A 105 -3.89 -15.10 5.94
N ARG A 106 -3.18 -14.34 6.77
CA ARG A 106 -2.72 -12.99 6.42
C ARG A 106 -1.38 -12.65 7.05
N ASP A 107 -0.77 -11.58 6.59
CA ASP A 107 0.51 -11.10 7.12
C ASP A 107 0.33 -10.18 8.34
N SER A 108 0.10 -10.80 9.49
CA SER A 108 -0.07 -10.10 10.78
C SER A 108 1.16 -9.32 11.23
N ILE A 109 2.38 -9.77 10.87
CA ILE A 109 3.61 -9.05 11.23
C ILE A 109 3.67 -7.72 10.48
N GLY A 110 3.38 -7.73 9.19
CA GLY A 110 3.32 -6.51 8.42
C GLY A 110 2.13 -5.63 8.81
N ASN A 111 0.97 -6.19 9.17
CA ASN A 111 -0.22 -5.40 9.52
C ASN A 111 -0.04 -4.51 10.75
N VAL A 112 0.90 -4.86 11.62
CA VAL A 112 1.29 -4.03 12.77
C VAL A 112 2.57 -3.22 12.53
N ALA A 113 3.16 -3.28 11.33
CA ALA A 113 4.41 -2.59 11.02
C ALA A 113 4.30 -1.08 11.30
N TRP A 114 3.16 -0.47 10.96
CA TRP A 114 2.91 0.95 11.21
C TRP A 114 2.97 1.35 12.70
N LEU A 115 2.57 0.46 13.63
CA LEU A 115 2.73 0.68 15.08
C LEU A 115 4.21 0.77 15.48
N ARG A 116 5.07 0.12 14.70
CA ARG A 116 6.50 -0.06 14.98
C ARG A 116 7.35 1.02 14.32
N TYR A 117 6.86 1.59 13.21
CA TYR A 117 7.53 2.64 12.44
C TYR A 117 6.94 4.05 12.65
N ARG A 118 5.92 4.22 13.51
CA ARG A 118 5.39 5.54 13.86
C ARG A 118 6.52 6.41 14.42
N LEU A 119 6.96 7.39 13.62
CA LEU A 119 8.02 8.33 13.98
C LEU A 119 7.72 8.99 15.34
N PRO A 120 8.72 9.14 16.22
CA PRO A 120 8.59 9.71 17.56
C PRO A 120 8.49 11.25 17.50
N ALA A 121 7.48 11.80 16.82
CA ALA A 121 7.33 13.25 16.69
C ALA A 121 6.20 13.84 17.58
N GLU A 122 5.34 13.03 18.19
CA GLU A 122 4.15 13.56 18.90
C GLU A 122 3.94 12.99 20.31
N ARG A 123 4.95 12.33 20.91
CA ARG A 123 4.85 11.83 22.30
C ARG A 123 5.48 12.73 23.36
N ASP A 124 6.29 13.72 22.97
CA ASP A 124 7.07 14.51 23.93
C ASP A 124 6.45 15.87 24.34
N GLU A 125 5.32 16.30 23.77
CA GLU A 125 4.72 17.59 24.16
C GLU A 125 3.67 17.54 25.29
N ALA A 126 3.30 16.35 25.79
CA ALA A 126 2.22 16.22 26.78
C ALA A 126 2.68 15.95 28.23
N GLN A 127 3.98 16.07 28.54
CA GLN A 127 4.49 15.95 29.91
C GLN A 127 5.78 16.76 30.11
N SER A 128 5.63 18.08 30.22
CA SER A 128 6.57 18.91 30.97
C SER A 128 5.82 19.54 32.14
N PRO A 129 6.00 19.08 33.38
CA PRO A 129 5.51 19.80 34.54
C PRO A 129 6.44 21.00 34.78
N SER A 130 5.87 22.20 34.78
CA SER A 130 6.40 23.35 35.55
C SER A 130 5.50 23.57 36.75
#